data_AF-A0A4S8KLR9-F1
#
_entry.id   AF-A0A4S8KLR9-F1
#
_cell.length_a   1.000
_cell.length_b   1.000
_cell.length_c   1.000
_cell.angle_alpha   90.00
_cell.angle_beta   90.00
_cell.angle_gamma   90.00
#
_symmetry.space_group_name_H-M   'P 1'
#
loop_
_entity.id
_entity.type
_entity.pdbx_description
1 polymer ?
#
loop_
_entity_poly.entity_id
_entity_poly.type
_entity_poly.pdbx_seq_one_letter_code
_entity_poly.pdbx_strand_id
1 'polypeptide(L)'
;MAAAICIWQSGSLSIANDRGDPSWTNVLSFVALGFMSAGLGLQRIMGKRLNTQFTTTIVLTTVWVELVTDPKLFFQQRVKTQDHKLIAAVSLFVGAFVSRAMLAEIGASGALGVATGVRVLVSLSWLFVPAKVVKEGKK
;
A
#
# COMPACT_ATOMS: atom_id res chain seq x y z
N MET A 1 -11.79 2.25 -0.14
CA MET A 1 -13.16 2.61 -0.55
C MET A 1 -14.02 2.89 0.67
N ALA A 2 -14.46 1.89 1.46
CA ALA A 2 -15.29 2.10 2.66
C ALA A 2 -14.67 3.09 3.67
N ALA A 3 -13.39 2.94 4.01
CA ALA A 3 -12.68 3.87 4.90
C ALA A 3 -12.66 5.33 4.40
N ALA A 4 -12.57 5.55 3.08
CA ALA A 4 -12.55 6.90 2.50
C ALA A 4 -13.91 7.58 2.63
N ILE A 5 -15.00 6.82 2.49
CA ILE A 5 -16.37 7.31 2.68
C ILE A 5 -16.60 7.64 4.15
N CYS A 6 -16.21 6.74 5.07
CA CYS A 6 -16.37 6.95 6.51
C CYS A 6 -15.60 8.17 7.02
N ILE A 7 -14.36 8.39 6.55
CA ILE A 7 -13.57 9.55 6.98
C ILE A 7 -14.13 10.85 6.38
N TRP A 8 -14.59 10.83 5.13
CA TRP A 8 -15.21 11.98 4.47
C TRP A 8 -16.50 12.40 5.18
N GLN A 9 -17.36 11.43 5.52
CA GLN A 9 -18.58 11.70 6.29
C GLN A 9 -18.30 12.10 7.75
N SER A 10 -17.16 11.69 8.31
CA SER A 10 -16.84 12.03 9.71
C SER A 10 -16.44 13.49 9.92
N GLY A 11 -16.04 14.21 8.87
CA GLY A 11 -15.56 15.60 8.95
C GLY A 11 -14.26 15.80 9.74
N SER A 12 -13.70 14.76 10.36
CA SER A 12 -12.54 14.83 11.24
C SER A 12 -11.23 15.03 10.47
N LEU A 13 -10.38 15.93 10.95
CA LEU A 13 -9.01 16.10 10.44
C LEU A 13 -8.14 14.90 10.83
N SER A 14 -7.18 14.52 9.97
CA SER A 14 -6.32 13.34 10.16
C SER A 14 -5.38 13.43 11.36
N ILE A 15 -4.88 14.63 11.62
CA ILE A 15 -3.80 14.94 12.54
C ILE A 15 -4.30 16.15 13.32
N ALA A 16 -4.32 16.05 14.65
CA ALA A 16 -4.56 17.20 15.52
C ALA A 16 -3.44 18.22 15.26
N ASN A 17 -3.79 19.40 14.73
CA ASN A 17 -2.84 20.50 14.57
C ASN A 17 -2.49 21.14 15.92
N ASP A 18 -3.36 20.98 16.92
CA ASP A 18 -3.20 21.53 18.25
C ASP A 18 -3.62 20.49 19.31
N ARG A 19 -2.99 20.52 20.49
CA ARG A 19 -3.36 19.65 21.62
C ARG A 19 -4.75 19.95 22.17
N GLY A 20 -5.26 21.16 21.90
CA GLY A 20 -6.61 21.59 22.30
C GLY A 20 -7.75 21.04 21.44
N ASP A 21 -7.46 20.53 20.23
CA ASP A 21 -8.48 19.99 19.31
C ASP A 21 -8.13 18.55 18.88
N PRO A 22 -8.55 17.54 19.65
CA PRO A 22 -8.20 16.16 19.37
C PRO A 22 -8.89 15.66 18.09
N SER A 23 -8.09 15.27 17.11
CA SER A 23 -8.55 14.47 15.97
C SER A 23 -9.06 13.10 16.43
N TRP A 24 -9.99 12.48 15.68
CA TRP A 24 -10.56 11.13 15.94
C TRP A 24 -11.52 11.03 17.13
N THR A 25 -12.38 12.03 17.32
CA THR A 25 -13.40 12.05 18.40
C THR A 25 -14.70 11.32 18.03
N ASN A 26 -14.93 11.07 16.74
CA ASN A 26 -16.18 10.51 16.23
C ASN A 26 -16.09 9.00 15.98
N VAL A 27 -17.18 8.28 16.26
CA VAL A 27 -17.32 6.83 16.00
C VAL A 27 -17.03 6.49 14.55
N LEU A 28 -17.44 7.34 13.61
CA LEU A 28 -17.17 7.17 12.17
C LEU A 28 -15.67 7.17 11.83
N SER A 29 -14.86 7.96 12.52
CA SER A 29 -13.40 7.98 12.33
C SER A 29 -12.77 6.67 12.82
N PHE A 30 -13.25 6.10 13.92
CA PHE A 30 -12.81 4.76 14.38
C PHE A 30 -13.24 3.65 13.43
N VAL A 31 -14.46 3.71 12.89
CA VAL A 31 -14.92 2.76 11.86
C VAL A 31 -14.06 2.87 10.59
N ALA A 32 -13.67 4.08 10.19
CA ALA A 32 -12.73 4.27 9.10
C ALA A 32 -11.37 3.60 9.37
N LEU A 33 -10.85 3.71 10.60
CA LEU A 33 -9.62 3.04 11.03
C LEU A 33 -9.75 1.50 10.98
N GLY A 34 -10.90 0.97 11.42
CA GLY A 34 -11.23 -0.45 11.31
C GLY A 34 -11.21 -0.93 9.85
N PHE A 35 -11.84 -0.20 8.93
CA PHE A 35 -11.83 -0.54 7.51
C PHE A 35 -10.44 -0.38 6.86
N MET A 36 -9.63 0.59 7.29
CA MET A 36 -8.24 0.70 6.85
C MET A 36 -7.43 -0.53 7.27
N SER A 37 -7.56 -0.96 8.52
CA SER A 37 -6.91 -2.16 9.05
C SER A 37 -7.35 -3.43 8.32
N ALA A 38 -8.67 -3.63 8.16
CA ALA A 38 -9.22 -4.77 7.43
C ALA A 38 -8.71 -4.84 5.97
N GLY A 39 -8.58 -3.68 5.32
CA GLY A 39 -8.07 -3.57 3.95
C GLY A 39 -6.61 -4.05 3.80
N LEU A 40 -5.75 -3.79 4.79
CA LEU A 40 -4.37 -4.29 4.80
C LEU A 40 -4.31 -5.82 4.91
N GLY A 41 -5.20 -6.42 5.71
CA GLY A 41 -5.32 -7.87 5.83
C GLY A 41 -5.74 -8.54 4.52
N LEU A 42 -6.74 -7.97 3.83
CA LEU A 42 -7.21 -8.48 2.54
C LEU A 42 -6.13 -8.37 1.44
N GLN A 43 -5.37 -7.28 1.43
CA GLN A 43 -4.27 -7.08 0.49
C GLN A 43 -3.20 -8.19 0.65
N ARG A 44 -2.91 -8.61 1.88
CA ARG A 44 -1.98 -9.73 2.15
C ARG A 44 -2.46 -11.05 1.55
N ILE A 45 -3.75 -11.35 1.62
CA ILE A 45 -4.30 -12.59 1.05
C ILE A 45 -4.22 -12.55 -0.47
N MET A 46 -4.57 -11.42 -1.09
CA MET A 46 -4.47 -11.23 -2.54
C MET A 46 -3.03 -11.42 -3.03
N GLY A 47 -2.05 -10.91 -2.28
CA GLY A 47 -0.63 -11.10 -2.59
C GLY A 47 -0.19 -12.53 -2.71
N LYS A 48 -0.67 -13.38 -1.79
CA LYS A 48 -0.42 -14.83 -1.83
C LYS A 48 -1.05 -15.49 -3.05
N ARG A 49 -2.22 -15.01 -3.50
CA ARG A 49 -2.91 -15.56 -4.69
C ARG A 49 -2.21 -15.19 -5.99
N LEU A 50 -1.71 -13.95 -6.09
CA LEU A 50 -1.02 -13.46 -7.28
C LEU A 50 0.44 -13.94 -7.36
N ASN A 51 0.95 -14.61 -6.32
CA ASN A 51 2.31 -15.13 -6.21
C ASN A 51 3.37 -14.04 -6.55
N THR A 52 3.08 -12.80 -6.17
CA THR A 52 4.02 -11.69 -6.34
C THR A 52 4.68 -11.40 -5.01
N GLN A 53 5.99 -11.19 -5.04
CA GLN A 53 6.80 -10.81 -3.88
C GLN A 53 6.49 -9.38 -3.38
N PHE A 54 5.55 -8.68 -4.02
CA PHE A 54 5.37 -7.23 -3.91
C PHE A 54 4.12 -6.77 -3.18
N THR A 55 3.21 -7.67 -2.83
CA THR A 55 1.86 -7.22 -2.47
C THR A 55 1.70 -6.79 -1.01
N THR A 56 2.67 -7.03 -0.12
CA THR A 56 2.52 -6.71 1.31
C THR A 56 3.49 -5.66 1.79
N THR A 57 3.00 -4.42 1.89
CA THR A 57 3.64 -3.30 2.63
C THR A 57 3.97 -3.64 4.09
N ILE A 58 3.40 -4.72 4.64
CA ILE A 58 3.64 -5.26 5.99
C ILE A 58 5.09 -5.74 6.18
N VAL A 59 5.84 -5.96 5.10
CA VAL A 59 7.11 -6.68 5.11
C VAL A 59 8.29 -5.74 4.79
N LEU A 60 8.10 -4.42 4.84
CA LEU A 60 9.20 -3.47 4.59
C LEU A 60 10.40 -3.72 5.51
N THR A 61 10.16 -4.02 6.78
CA THR A 61 11.24 -4.30 7.73
C THR A 61 12.01 -5.55 7.35
N THR A 62 11.36 -6.60 6.85
CA THR A 62 12.11 -7.79 6.41
C THR A 62 12.77 -7.57 5.07
N VAL A 63 12.20 -6.80 4.13
CA VAL A 63 12.89 -6.42 2.88
C VAL A 63 14.12 -5.57 3.18
N TRP A 64 14.05 -4.66 4.15
CA TRP A 64 15.18 -3.87 4.60
C TRP A 64 16.28 -4.75 5.23
N VAL A 65 15.90 -5.65 6.13
CA VAL A 65 16.85 -6.60 6.73
C VAL A 65 17.45 -7.52 5.67
N GLU A 66 16.64 -8.05 4.75
CA GLU A 66 17.12 -8.86 3.61
C GLU A 66 18.08 -8.07 2.73
N LEU A 67 17.82 -6.78 2.47
CA LEU A 67 18.70 -5.92 1.67
C LEU A 67 20.03 -5.66 2.38
N VAL A 68 20.00 -5.39 3.68
CA VAL A 68 21.19 -5.07 4.49
C VAL A 68 22.03 -6.31 4.79
N THR A 69 21.40 -7.48 4.94
CA THR A 69 22.10 -8.74 5.18
C THR A 69 22.56 -9.44 3.91
N ASP A 70 22.17 -8.98 2.71
CA ASP A 70 22.61 -9.58 1.44
C ASP A 70 24.08 -9.20 1.16
N PRO A 71 25.05 -10.12 1.35
CA PRO A 71 26.47 -9.81 1.21
C PRO A 71 26.87 -9.55 -0.26
N LYS A 72 25.96 -9.79 -1.20
CA LYS A 72 26.17 -9.57 -2.64
C LYS A 72 25.74 -8.18 -3.12
N LEU A 73 25.25 -7.30 -2.26
CA LEU A 73 24.85 -5.94 -2.65
C LEU A 73 26.00 -5.13 -3.29
N PHE A 74 27.25 -5.45 -2.95
CA PHE A 74 28.47 -4.81 -3.47
C PHE A 74 29.12 -5.53 -4.65
N PHE A 75 28.64 -6.72 -5.03
CA PHE A 75 29.14 -7.43 -6.20
C PHE A 75 28.22 -7.16 -7.38
N GLN A 76 28.76 -6.45 -8.37
CA GLN A 76 28.15 -6.04 -9.62
C GLN A 76 27.80 -7.24 -10.53
N GLN A 77 27.02 -8.19 -10.04
CA GLN A 77 26.39 -9.24 -10.83
C GLN A 77 24.89 -9.02 -10.79
N ARG A 78 24.39 -8.40 -11.86
CA ARG A 78 23.01 -7.98 -12.10
C ARG A 78 22.08 -9.20 -12.16
N VAL A 79 21.65 -9.72 -11.00
CA VAL A 79 20.66 -10.79 -10.94
C VAL A 79 19.27 -10.15 -10.98
N LYS A 80 18.51 -10.43 -12.04
CA LYS A 80 17.20 -9.81 -12.39
C LYS A 80 16.16 -9.83 -11.24
N THR A 81 16.29 -10.74 -10.29
CA THR A 81 15.43 -10.87 -9.10
C THR A 81 15.76 -9.87 -7.98
N GLN A 82 16.97 -9.34 -7.95
CA GLN A 82 17.49 -8.44 -6.92
C GLN A 82 17.07 -6.98 -7.20
N ASP A 83 17.10 -6.57 -8.47
CA ASP A 83 16.62 -5.25 -8.94
C ASP A 83 15.15 -5.03 -8.55
N HIS A 84 14.35 -6.09 -8.60
CA HIS A 84 12.95 -6.10 -8.23
C HIS A 84 12.74 -5.74 -6.75
N LYS A 85 13.55 -6.29 -5.83
CA LYS A 85 13.49 -5.96 -4.39
C LYS A 85 13.89 -4.51 -4.12
N LEU A 86 14.95 -4.04 -4.79
CA LEU A 86 15.42 -2.66 -4.67
C LEU A 86 14.40 -1.65 -5.21
N ILE A 87 13.84 -1.90 -6.39
CA ILE A 87 12.80 -1.06 -7.01
C ILE A 87 11.57 -0.97 -6.09
N ALA A 88 11.17 -2.06 -5.45
CA ALA A 88 10.07 -2.02 -4.50
C ALA A 88 10.41 -1.24 -3.22
N ALA A 89 11.61 -1.40 -2.66
CA ALA A 89 12.04 -0.62 -1.50
C ALA A 89 12.04 0.88 -1.82
N VAL A 90 12.60 1.29 -2.96
CA VAL A 90 12.63 2.68 -3.41
C VAL A 90 11.22 3.21 -3.70
N SER A 91 10.40 2.43 -4.41
CA SER A 91 9.00 2.80 -4.71
C SER A 91 8.18 3.01 -3.43
N LEU A 92 8.37 2.17 -2.42
CA LEU A 92 7.68 2.28 -1.14
C LEU A 92 8.17 3.50 -0.34
N PHE A 93 9.48 3.76 -0.36
CA PHE A 93 10.05 4.96 0.25
C PHE A 93 9.48 6.23 -0.39
N VAL A 94 9.53 6.35 -1.73
CA VAL A 94 8.95 7.48 -2.46
C VAL A 94 7.45 7.60 -2.18
N GLY A 95 6.72 6.48 -2.20
CA GLY A 95 5.30 6.45 -1.88
C GLY A 95 5.00 6.96 -0.46
N ALA A 96 5.85 6.68 0.53
CA ALA A 96 5.70 7.17 1.89
C ALA A 96 5.90 8.70 1.97
N PHE A 97 6.92 9.25 1.30
CA PHE A 97 7.13 10.70 1.23
C PHE A 97 5.98 11.42 0.53
N VAL A 98 5.56 10.92 -0.63
CA VAL A 98 4.44 11.49 -1.39
C VAL A 98 3.15 11.43 -0.57
N SER A 99 2.88 10.31 0.10
CA SER A 99 1.69 10.17 0.97
C SER A 99 1.74 11.15 2.13
N ARG A 100 2.92 11.38 2.72
CA ARG A 100 3.08 12.34 3.83
C ARG A 100 2.89 13.78 3.35
N ALA A 101 3.43 14.15 2.20
CA ALA A 101 3.22 15.47 1.60
C ALA A 101 1.73 15.68 1.27
N MET A 102 1.06 14.67 0.71
CA MET A 102 -0.38 14.74 0.46
C MET A 102 -1.19 14.88 1.76
N LEU A 103 -0.84 14.18 2.83
CA LEU A 103 -1.53 14.34 4.12
C LEU A 103 -1.43 15.78 4.66
N ALA A 104 -0.31 16.48 4.38
CA ALA A 104 -0.12 17.86 4.82
C ALA A 104 -0.98 18.85 4.03
N GLU A 105 -1.11 18.67 2.72
CA GLU A 105 -1.82 19.61 1.83
C GLU A 105 -3.34 19.37 1.76
N ILE A 106 -3.78 18.12 1.63
CA ILE A 106 -5.18 17.75 1.35
C ILE A 106 -5.86 16.93 2.46
N GLY A 107 -5.14 16.66 3.56
CA GLY A 107 -5.68 15.95 4.73
C GLY A 107 -5.99 14.46 4.50
N ALA A 108 -6.54 13.79 5.52
CA ALA A 108 -6.84 12.34 5.47
C ALA A 108 -7.89 11.99 4.42
N SER A 109 -8.95 12.80 4.33
CA SER A 109 -10.06 12.54 3.41
C SER A 109 -9.59 12.60 1.95
N GLY A 110 -8.83 13.64 1.60
CA GLY A 110 -8.22 13.79 0.29
C GLY A 110 -7.22 12.67 -0.02
N ALA A 111 -6.29 12.38 0.90
CA ALA A 111 -5.29 11.34 0.71
C ALA A 111 -5.92 9.93 0.53
N LEU A 112 -6.93 9.59 1.33
CA LEU A 112 -7.67 8.32 1.20
C LEU A 112 -8.54 8.26 -0.05
N GLY A 113 -9.04 9.40 -0.52
CA GLY A 113 -9.71 9.55 -1.81
C GLY A 113 -8.78 9.21 -2.97
N VAL A 114 -7.59 9.82 -3.02
CA VAL A 114 -6.60 9.54 -4.07
C VAL A 114 -6.12 8.08 -4.01
N ALA A 115 -5.84 7.56 -2.81
CA ALA A 115 -5.47 6.16 -2.65
C ALA A 115 -6.57 5.21 -3.15
N THR A 116 -7.85 5.59 -2.97
CA THR A 116 -8.99 4.85 -3.53
C THR A 116 -9.02 4.95 -5.05
N GLY A 117 -8.82 6.13 -5.64
CA GLY A 117 -8.75 6.33 -7.09
C GLY A 117 -7.67 5.48 -7.74
N VAL A 118 -6.46 5.46 -7.17
CA VAL A 118 -5.36 4.61 -7.65
C VAL A 118 -5.75 3.13 -7.63
N ARG A 119 -6.39 2.65 -6.56
CA ARG A 119 -6.85 1.25 -6.48
C ARG A 119 -7.90 0.92 -7.54
N VAL A 120 -8.81 1.84 -7.86
CA VAL A 120 -9.80 1.66 -8.94
C VAL A 120 -9.10 1.58 -10.30
N LEU A 121 -8.12 2.46 -10.57
CA LEU A 121 -7.33 2.40 -11.81
C LEU A 121 -6.59 1.07 -11.94
N VAL A 122 -6.00 0.57 -10.85
CA VAL A 122 -5.35 -0.76 -10.84
C VAL A 122 -6.37 -1.87 -11.12
N SER A 123 -7.55 -1.83 -10.51
CA SER A 123 -8.62 -2.80 -10.78
C SER A 123 -9.09 -2.75 -12.24
N LEU A 124 -9.21 -1.57 -12.83
CA LEU A 124 -9.55 -1.40 -14.24
C LEU A 124 -8.42 -1.89 -15.17
N SER A 125 -7.17 -1.66 -14.80
CA SER A 125 -6.02 -2.14 -15.58
C SER A 125 -6.02 -3.67 -15.72
N TRP A 126 -6.50 -4.39 -14.69
CA TRP A 126 -6.61 -5.84 -14.70
C TRP A 126 -7.63 -6.38 -15.71
N LEU A 127 -8.60 -5.57 -16.17
CA LEU A 127 -9.52 -5.98 -17.24
C LEU A 127 -8.81 -6.16 -18.58
N PHE A 128 -7.68 -5.48 -18.78
CA PHE A 128 -6.89 -5.54 -20.02
C PHE A 128 -5.73 -6.54 -19.94
N VAL A 129 -5.50 -7.17 -18.78
CA VAL A 129 -4.42 -8.15 -18.62
C VAL A 129 -4.92 -9.54 -19.03
N PRO A 130 -4.34 -10.17 -20.08
CA PRO A 130 -4.76 -11.49 -20.51
C PRO A 130 -4.47 -12.55 -19.43
N ALA A 131 -5.42 -13.45 -19.23
CA ALA A 131 -5.28 -14.55 -18.29
C ALA A 131 -4.08 -15.44 -18.67
N LYS A 132 -3.32 -15.87 -17.66
CA LYS A 132 -2.16 -16.76 -17.87
C LYS A 132 -2.66 -18.09 -18.43
N VAL A 133 -2.23 -18.44 -19.64
CA VAL A 133 -2.57 -19.72 -20.28
C VAL A 133 -1.96 -20.85 -19.43
N VAL A 134 -2.81 -21.61 -18.74
CA VAL A 134 -2.40 -22.82 -18.02
C VAL A 134 -2.15 -23.89 -19.07
N LYS A 135 -0.88 -24.19 -19.36
CA LYS A 135 -0.54 -25.40 -20.13
C LYS A 135 -0.84 -26.60 -19.25
N GLU A 136 -1.94 -27.31 -19.54
CA GLU A 136 -2.17 -28.65 -19.00
C GLU A 136 -0.97 -29.52 -19.37
N GLY A 137 -0.24 -29.98 -18.35
CA GLY A 137 0.77 -31.01 -18.53
C GLY A 137 0.07 -32.28 -19.00
N LYS A 138 0.45 -32.77 -20.20
CA LYS A 138 0.08 -34.10 -20.67
C LYS A 138 0.45 -35.11 -19.59
N LYS A 139 -0.54 -35.91 -19.17
CA LYS A 139 -0.35 -37.13 -18.38
C LYS A 139 0.52 -38.12 -19.13
#